data_AF-A0A2T1GMQ8-F1
#
_entry.id   AF-A0A2T1GMQ8-F1
#
_cell.length_a   1.000
_cell.length_b   1.000
_cell.length_c   1.000
_cell.angle_alpha   90.00
_cell.angle_beta   90.00
_cell.angle_gamma   90.00
#
_symmetry.space_group_name_H-M   'P 1'
#
loop_
_entity.id
_entity.type
_entity.pdbx_description
1 polymer ?
#
loop_
_entity_poly.entity_id
_entity_poly.type
_entity_poly.pdbx_seq_one_letter_code
_entity_poly.pdbx_strand_id
1 'polypeptide(L)'
;MGVTNLIYGPFYRIEANEEVVKSQVQNKELWGKVSRNFYQSPYPKVKAYTKWIGGELAKGIVFTTDVAPDANAPPGWALWSGDREGIIIDGDYAKIKVVEIDYYP
;
A
#
# COMPACT_ATOMS: atom_id res chain seq x y z
N MET A 1 -4.65 -30.04 -3.78
CA MET A 1 -3.64 -29.19 -4.43
C MET A 1 -3.68 -27.86 -3.70
N GLY A 2 -2.61 -27.47 -3.02
CA GLY A 2 -2.58 -26.18 -2.33
C GLY A 2 -2.48 -25.07 -3.36
N VAL A 3 -3.46 -24.16 -3.38
CA VAL A 3 -3.30 -22.88 -4.07
C VAL A 3 -2.19 -22.12 -3.36
N THR A 4 -1.01 -22.05 -3.96
CA THR A 4 0.00 -21.08 -3.56
C THR A 4 -0.55 -19.70 -3.92
N ASN A 5 -1.03 -18.94 -2.94
CA ASN A 5 -1.33 -17.53 -3.16
C ASN A 5 -0.04 -16.84 -3.63
N LEU A 6 -0.13 -16.18 -4.78
CA LEU A 6 1.00 -15.42 -5.31
C LEU A 6 1.25 -14.22 -4.39
N ILE A 7 2.45 -14.13 -3.81
CA ILE A 7 2.84 -13.02 -2.95
C ILE A 7 3.56 -11.97 -3.77
N TYR A 8 3.08 -10.74 -3.70
CA TYR A 8 3.65 -9.56 -4.34
C TYR A 8 4.45 -8.73 -3.34
N GLY A 9 5.60 -8.22 -3.77
CA GLY A 9 6.47 -7.34 -2.99
C GLY A 9 7.93 -7.79 -2.96
N PRO A 10 8.76 -7.23 -2.05
CA PRO A 10 8.38 -6.21 -1.08
C PRO A 10 8.03 -4.87 -1.72
N PHE A 11 7.07 -4.17 -1.12
CA PHE A 11 6.71 -2.80 -1.45
C PHE A 11 7.02 -1.88 -0.27
N TYR A 12 7.20 -0.60 -0.57
CA TYR A 12 7.68 0.39 0.39
C TYR A 12 6.77 1.60 0.42
N ARG A 13 6.34 2.02 1.60
CA ARG A 13 5.57 3.26 1.78
C ARG A 13 6.29 4.17 2.74
N ILE A 14 6.57 5.39 2.29
CA ILE A 14 7.06 6.45 3.17
C ILE A 14 5.87 7.00 3.95
N GLU A 15 5.96 6.98 5.28
CA GLU A 15 4.95 7.50 6.20
C GLU A 15 5.66 7.98 7.46
N ALA A 16 5.64 9.29 7.67
CA ALA A 16 6.33 9.92 8.81
C ALA A 16 5.47 9.88 10.09
N ASN A 17 4.16 9.64 9.97
CA ASN A 17 3.29 9.54 11.13
C ASN A 17 3.39 8.14 11.76
N GLU A 18 4.11 8.05 12.89
CA GLU A 18 4.34 6.79 13.60
C GLU A 18 3.06 6.12 14.12
N GLU A 19 2.03 6.88 14.48
CA GLU A 19 0.75 6.31 14.95
C GLU A 19 0.02 5.62 13.80
N VAL A 20 0.05 6.23 12.60
CA VAL A 20 -0.51 5.64 11.38
C VAL A 20 0.26 4.37 11.00
N VAL A 21 1.59 4.40 11.08
CA VAL A 21 2.42 3.20 10.82
C VAL A 21 2.08 2.09 11.80
N LYS A 22 2.09 2.37 13.11
CA LYS A 22 1.77 1.39 14.15
C LYS A 22 0.38 0.78 13.95
N SER A 23 -0.63 1.61 13.66
CA SER A 23 -1.99 1.14 13.42
C SER A 23 -2.08 0.21 12.20
N GLN A 24 -1.42 0.57 11.09
CA GLN A 24 -1.41 -0.26 9.88
C GLN A 24 -0.67 -1.59 10.08
N VAL A 25 0.47 -1.58 10.77
CA VAL A 25 1.23 -2.78 11.13
C VAL A 25 0.40 -3.70 12.04
N GLN A 26 -0.23 -3.14 13.09
CA GLN A 26 -1.06 -3.91 14.03
C GLN A 26 -2.28 -4.56 13.37
N ASN A 27 -2.95 -3.84 12.45
CA ASN A 27 -4.15 -4.32 11.78
C ASN A 27 -3.86 -5.21 10.56
N LYS A 28 -2.58 -5.34 10.16
CA LYS A 28 -2.16 -5.98 8.92
C LYS A 28 -2.93 -5.45 7.72
N GLU A 29 -3.01 -4.13 7.62
CA GLU A 29 -3.67 -3.43 6.53
C GLU A 29 -2.88 -2.21 6.10
N LEU A 30 -3.01 -1.86 4.81
CA LEU A 30 -2.62 -0.55 4.31
C LEU A 30 -3.81 0.24 3.78
N TRP A 31 -3.83 1.53 4.09
CA TRP A 31 -4.94 2.42 3.78
C TRP A 31 -4.47 3.62 2.96
N GLY A 32 -5.17 3.94 1.88
CA GLY A 32 -4.83 5.05 1.00
C GLY A 32 -6.04 5.92 0.71
N LYS A 33 -5.88 7.24 0.87
CA LYS A 33 -6.90 8.23 0.54
C LYS A 33 -6.91 8.59 -0.94
N VAL A 34 -7.95 9.32 -1.33
CA VAL A 34 -8.01 10.08 -2.58
C VAL A 34 -6.76 10.95 -2.77
N SER A 35 -6.18 10.92 -3.97
CA SER A 35 -5.09 11.83 -4.37
C SER A 35 -5.57 13.28 -4.34
N ARG A 36 -4.89 14.15 -3.62
CA ARG A 36 -5.17 15.60 -3.60
C ARG A 36 -4.26 16.44 -4.52
N ASN A 37 -3.41 15.81 -5.33
CA ASN A 37 -2.44 16.47 -6.23
C ASN A 37 -3.06 16.80 -7.60
N PHE A 38 -2.34 17.49 -8.50
CA PHE A 38 -2.84 17.87 -9.84
C PHE A 38 -3.50 16.72 -10.64
N TYR A 39 -3.06 15.48 -10.42
CA TYR A 39 -3.66 14.26 -10.96
C TYR A 39 -4.75 13.70 -10.02
N GLN A 40 -5.70 14.55 -9.60
CA GLN A 40 -6.80 14.13 -8.73
C GLN A 40 -7.61 13.04 -9.41
N SER A 41 -7.93 12.00 -8.66
CA SER A 41 -8.85 10.95 -9.06
C SER A 41 -9.88 10.85 -7.95
N PRO A 42 -11.19 10.78 -8.23
CA PRO A 42 -12.20 10.69 -7.17
C PRO A 42 -12.09 9.36 -6.39
N TYR A 43 -11.31 8.41 -6.89
CA TYR A 43 -11.16 7.08 -6.29
C TYR A 43 -9.99 7.03 -5.31
N PRO A 44 -10.23 6.60 -4.06
CA PRO A 44 -9.14 6.39 -3.12
C PRO A 44 -8.27 5.22 -3.59
N LYS A 45 -6.99 5.26 -3.24
CA LYS A 45 -6.03 4.23 -3.65
C LYS A 45 -4.88 4.10 -2.68
N VAL A 46 -4.47 2.87 -2.41
CA VAL A 46 -3.21 2.60 -1.71
C VAL A 46 -2.07 2.87 -2.67
N LYS A 47 -1.01 3.51 -2.16
CA LYS A 47 0.19 3.83 -2.93
C LYS A 47 1.41 3.34 -2.19
N ALA A 48 2.30 2.71 -2.92
CA ALA A 48 3.62 2.32 -2.46
C ALA A 48 4.62 2.44 -3.61
N TYR A 49 5.88 2.26 -3.28
CA TYR A 49 7.00 2.18 -4.19
C TYR A 49 7.47 0.74 -4.30
N THR A 50 7.96 0.36 -5.48
CA THR A 50 8.57 -0.97 -5.68
C THR A 50 9.99 -1.07 -5.13
N LYS A 51 10.56 0.05 -4.71
CA LYS A 51 11.85 0.17 -4.04
C LYS A 51 11.77 1.26 -2.98
N TRP A 52 12.60 1.16 -1.94
CA TRP A 52 12.75 2.27 -1.01
C TRP A 52 13.33 3.48 -1.74
N ILE A 53 12.60 4.60 -1.74
CA ILE A 53 13.05 5.88 -2.31
C ILE A 53 13.20 6.97 -1.25
N GLY A 54 13.00 6.63 0.02
CA GLY A 54 13.24 7.53 1.13
C GLY A 54 14.74 7.77 1.31
N GLY A 55 15.11 8.94 1.81
CA GLY A 55 16.47 9.17 2.30
C GLY A 55 16.73 8.46 3.63
N GLU A 56 17.93 8.62 4.19
CA GLU A 56 18.33 8.02 5.48
C GLU A 56 17.47 8.47 6.68
N LEU A 57 16.73 9.57 6.55
CA LEU A 57 15.86 10.12 7.59
C LEU A 57 14.37 9.84 7.33
N ALA A 58 14.04 9.19 6.21
CA ALA A 58 12.67 8.87 5.88
C ALA A 58 12.25 7.62 6.67
N LYS A 59 11.03 7.62 7.19
CA LYS A 59 10.44 6.48 7.88
C LYS A 59 9.27 5.92 7.09
N GLY A 60 8.93 4.67 7.33
CA GLY A 60 7.84 4.07 6.60
C GLY A 60 7.51 2.63 6.96
N ILE A 61 7.03 1.94 5.94
CA ILE A 61 6.52 0.57 6.00
C ILE A 61 7.12 -0.20 4.84
N VAL A 62 7.58 -1.42 5.11
CA VAL A 62 7.83 -2.45 4.10
C VAL A 62 6.77 -3.54 4.25
N PHE A 63 6.22 -4.02 3.13
CA PHE A 63 5.14 -5.01 3.19
C PHE A 63 5.09 -5.91 1.96
N THR A 64 4.43 -7.04 2.12
CA THR A 64 4.03 -7.95 1.03
C THR A 64 2.51 -8.16 1.09
N THR A 65 1.89 -8.53 -0.03
CA THR A 65 0.44 -8.76 -0.12
C THR A 65 0.15 -9.82 -1.16
N ASP A 66 -0.95 -10.55 -1.02
CA ASP A 66 -1.49 -11.44 -2.05
C ASP A 66 -2.43 -10.71 -3.02
N VAL A 67 -2.65 -9.41 -2.82
CA VAL A 67 -3.46 -8.56 -3.70
C VAL A 67 -2.57 -7.96 -4.77
N ALA A 68 -2.81 -8.33 -6.03
CA ALA A 68 -2.06 -7.79 -7.17
C ALA A 68 -2.19 -6.26 -7.27
N PRO A 69 -1.09 -5.52 -7.53
CA PRO A 69 -1.18 -4.10 -7.84
C PRO A 69 -1.85 -3.87 -9.20
N ASP A 70 -2.25 -2.63 -9.45
CA ASP A 70 -2.85 -2.21 -10.72
C ASP A 70 -1.85 -2.43 -11.87
N ALA A 71 -2.28 -3.14 -12.92
CA ALA A 71 -1.40 -3.60 -14.00
C ALA A 71 -0.67 -2.48 -14.76
N ASN A 72 -1.25 -1.28 -14.81
CA ASN A 72 -0.70 -0.11 -15.52
C ASN A 72 -0.16 0.95 -14.56
N ALA A 73 0.28 0.55 -13.36
CA ALA A 73 0.96 1.46 -12.45
C ALA A 73 2.22 2.05 -13.11
N PRO A 74 2.50 3.36 -12.97
CA PRO A 74 3.72 3.96 -13.49
C PRO A 74 4.98 3.25 -12.97
N PRO A 75 6.09 3.21 -13.74
CA PRO A 75 7.33 2.60 -13.30
C PRO A 75 7.79 3.11 -11.92
N GLY A 76 8.17 2.18 -11.03
CA GLY A 76 8.58 2.49 -9.66
C GLY A 76 7.43 2.60 -8.65
N TRP A 77 6.18 2.56 -9.09
CA TRP A 77 5.00 2.64 -8.25
C TRP A 77 4.26 1.31 -8.20
N ALA A 78 3.67 1.03 -7.05
CA ALA A 78 2.63 0.02 -6.88
C ALA A 78 1.38 0.73 -6.38
N LEU A 79 0.28 0.57 -7.12
CA LEU A 79 -1.01 1.20 -6.83
C LEU A 79 -2.06 0.12 -6.65
N TRP A 80 -3.01 0.36 -5.74
CA TRP A 80 -4.20 -0.47 -5.59
C TRP A 80 -5.40 0.48 -5.56
N SER A 81 -6.14 0.52 -6.66
CA SER A 81 -7.28 1.41 -6.83
C SER A 81 -8.56 0.67 -7.19
N GLY A 82 -9.69 1.30 -6.84
CA GLY A 82 -11.03 0.78 -7.12
C GLY A 82 -11.46 -0.32 -6.16
N ASP A 83 -12.76 -0.58 -6.16
CA ASP A 83 -13.38 -1.70 -5.45
C ASP A 83 -13.23 -2.96 -6.31
N ARG A 84 -12.35 -3.88 -5.90
CA ARG A 84 -12.11 -5.16 -6.57
C ARG A 84 -11.58 -6.17 -5.56
N GLU A 85 -11.52 -7.43 -5.95
CA GLU A 85 -11.04 -8.50 -5.07
C GLU A 85 -9.71 -8.13 -4.37
N GLY A 86 -9.72 -8.18 -3.03
CA GLY A 86 -8.59 -7.82 -2.17
C GLY A 86 -8.48 -6.34 -1.80
N ILE A 87 -9.28 -5.44 -2.40
CA ILE A 87 -9.31 -4.01 -2.13
C ILE A 87 -10.70 -3.61 -1.64
N ILE A 88 -10.80 -3.07 -0.43
CA ILE A 88 -12.06 -2.62 0.16
C ILE A 88 -12.10 -1.09 0.17
N ILE A 89 -13.21 -0.51 -0.27
CA ILE A 89 -13.48 0.92 -0.11
C ILE A 89 -14.30 1.13 1.17
N ASP A 90 -13.74 1.90 2.10
CA ASP A 90 -14.37 2.27 3.37
C ASP A 90 -14.31 3.79 3.56
N GLY A 91 -15.43 4.45 3.28
CA GLY A 91 -15.51 5.91 3.20
C GLY A 91 -14.51 6.47 2.18
N ASP A 92 -13.61 7.33 2.65
CA ASP A 92 -12.59 8.00 1.82
C ASP A 92 -11.30 7.18 1.63
N TYR A 93 -11.29 5.92 2.04
CA TYR A 93 -10.10 5.07 2.04
C TYR A 93 -10.27 3.83 1.17
N ALA A 94 -9.23 3.51 0.42
CA ALA A 94 -9.00 2.17 -0.10
C ALA A 94 -8.12 1.42 0.89
N LYS A 95 -8.47 0.17 1.20
CA LYS A 95 -7.78 -0.69 2.16
C LYS A 95 -7.40 -2.01 1.50
N ILE A 96 -6.18 -2.47 1.74
CA ILE A 96 -5.73 -3.83 1.37
C ILE A 96 -5.23 -4.57 2.60
N LYS A 97 -5.44 -5.88 2.63
CA LYS A 97 -4.75 -6.76 3.58
C LYS A 97 -3.31 -6.99 3.13
N VAL A 98 -2.43 -7.12 4.10
CA VAL A 98 -1.01 -7.42 3.87
C VAL A 98 -0.64 -8.72 4.58
N VAL A 99 0.26 -9.47 3.95
CA VAL A 99 0.70 -10.79 4.42
C VAL A 99 1.81 -10.62 5.45
N GLU A 100 2.83 -9.84 5.09
CA GLU A 100 3.88 -9.36 5.98
C GLU A 100 3.91 -7.83 5.95
N ILE A 101 4.13 -7.21 7.10
CA ILE A 101 4.21 -5.76 7.24
C ILE A 101 5.08 -5.40 8.42
N ASP A 102 6.09 -4.58 8.17
CA ASP A 102 7.04 -4.14 9.19
C ASP A 102 7.33 -2.65 9.04
N TYR A 103 7.72 -2.05 10.15
CA TYR A 103 8.28 -0.71 10.17
C TYR A 103 9.61 -0.69 9.40
N TYR A 104 9.77 0.28 8.50
CA TYR A 104 11.01 0.51 7.78
C TYR A 104 11.65 1.81 8.27
N PRO A 105 12.87 1.74 8.85
CA PRO A 105 13.54 2.88 9.45
C PRO A 105 14.00 3.94 8.45
#